data_AF-A0A165AZB6-F1
#
_entry.id   AF-A0A165AZB6-F1
#
_cell.length_a   1.000
_cell.length_b   1.000
_cell.length_c   1.000
_cell.angle_alpha   90.00
_cell.angle_beta   90.00
_cell.angle_gamma   90.00
#
_symmetry.space_group_name_H-M   'P 1'
#
loop_
_entity.id
_entity.type
_entity.pdbx_description
1 polymer ?
#
loop_
_entity_poly.entity_id
_entity_poly.type
_entity_poly.pdbx_seq_one_letter_code
_entity_poly.pdbx_strand_id
1 'polypeptide(L)'
;MAAKSSSPKTARHSTFAQPGLRYASFASRLERLEYCRTNLALDKIELDYQGGGGEYAQLEGLENYAPVDAVFSPSLQSVKYTGLPMAYVVPAHKMDHPPRLSNLTQLSLYGVLTCPGIAGDDDTAAVAGLVRLISSAPLLEDLTIEDWIHPATMETESLPKARLPRLAKSALREEVNNSPKLELLRHRVEFSAKGRAESPVLLFRSYLKIRDGALRHALTRLLVSDHRLSIEILRRAPVPVPREERLCRFCIAAVEDPIHALFECDCSLELVVLRRDFWEKCKNAMPSAETDAQTASRSRRSTRTAISYNDIRSMTSSEALFALLGSDHTCNVLALFTVQVFALFAVAPPYDPGVSVSPET
;
A
#
# COMPACT_ATOMS: atom_id res chain seq x y z
N MET A 1 72.79 -1.26 -43.10
CA MET A 1 72.26 -0.16 -43.93
C MET A 1 71.07 0.45 -43.20
N ALA A 2 71.13 1.76 -43.00
CA ALA A 2 70.26 2.54 -42.12
C ALA A 2 69.11 3.21 -42.89
N ALA A 3 67.95 3.40 -42.24
CA ALA A 3 67.06 4.57 -42.37
C ALA A 3 65.92 4.47 -41.34
N LYS A 4 65.93 5.31 -40.29
CA LYS A 4 65.13 6.56 -40.10
C LYS A 4 63.65 6.28 -39.74
N SER A 5 63.22 6.42 -38.48
CA SER A 5 62.99 7.64 -37.67
C SER A 5 61.77 8.47 -38.09
N SER A 6 60.73 8.47 -37.26
CA SER A 6 59.91 9.65 -37.00
C SER A 6 59.01 9.46 -35.76
N SER A 7 59.41 10.09 -34.66
CA SER A 7 58.50 10.52 -33.59
C SER A 7 58.01 11.94 -33.88
N PRO A 8 56.83 12.33 -33.41
CA PRO A 8 56.72 13.51 -32.55
C PRO A 8 55.81 13.24 -31.33
N LYS A 9 56.31 13.45 -30.11
CA LYS A 9 56.14 14.65 -29.26
C LYS A 9 54.69 14.95 -28.81
N THR A 10 54.39 14.45 -27.60
CA THR A 10 53.83 15.17 -26.43
C THR A 10 52.97 16.42 -26.64
N ALA A 11 51.74 16.38 -26.13
CA ALA A 11 51.18 17.46 -25.31
C ALA A 11 50.09 16.92 -24.36
N ARG A 12 50.29 17.17 -23.07
CA ARG A 12 49.31 17.01 -22.00
C ARG A 12 48.22 18.05 -22.17
N HIS A 13 46.95 17.68 -22.00
CA HIS A 13 45.99 18.50 -21.28
C HIS A 13 44.93 17.61 -20.63
N SER A 14 44.81 17.79 -19.32
CA SER A 14 43.76 17.31 -18.45
C SER A 14 42.42 17.97 -18.78
N THR A 15 41.37 17.19 -18.92
CA THR A 15 40.05 17.59 -18.46
C THR A 15 39.22 16.35 -18.16
N PHE A 16 38.93 16.17 -16.87
CA PHE A 16 37.87 15.31 -16.36
C PHE A 16 36.57 15.71 -17.07
N ALA A 17 36.05 14.85 -17.94
CA ALA A 17 34.69 14.93 -18.43
C ALA A 17 33.80 14.12 -17.47
N GLN A 18 33.08 14.82 -16.60
CA GLN A 18 31.97 14.23 -15.85
C GLN A 18 30.90 13.73 -16.83
N PRO A 19 30.24 12.59 -16.59
CA PRO A 19 28.97 12.30 -17.26
C PRO A 19 27.95 13.30 -16.70
N GLY A 20 27.68 14.34 -17.48
CA GLY A 20 26.63 15.30 -17.19
C GLY A 20 25.28 14.60 -17.11
N LEU A 21 24.78 14.48 -15.89
CA LEU A 21 23.35 14.41 -15.58
C LEU A 21 22.67 15.57 -16.32
N ARG A 22 22.10 15.27 -17.50
CA ARG A 22 21.13 16.16 -18.13
C ARG A 22 19.87 16.14 -17.26
N TYR A 23 19.83 17.06 -16.29
CA TYR A 23 18.58 17.58 -15.74
C TYR A 23 17.82 18.24 -16.91
N ALA A 24 17.09 17.44 -17.66
CA ALA A 24 15.98 17.94 -18.45
C ALA A 24 14.96 18.49 -17.45
N SER A 25 14.66 19.77 -17.61
CA SER A 25 13.76 20.57 -16.79
C SER A 25 12.47 19.82 -16.43
N PHE A 26 12.31 19.47 -15.15
CA PHE A 26 11.10 18.94 -14.55
C PHE A 26 9.98 20.00 -14.40
N ALA A 27 10.18 21.19 -14.98
CA ALA A 27 9.37 22.39 -14.75
C ALA A 27 8.26 22.64 -15.79
N SER A 28 7.94 21.67 -16.66
CA SER A 28 6.88 21.84 -17.69
C SER A 28 5.84 20.72 -17.73
N ARG A 29 5.67 19.96 -16.64
CA ARG A 29 4.62 18.93 -16.51
C ARG A 29 3.64 19.14 -15.35
N LEU A 30 3.55 20.38 -14.85
CA LEU A 30 2.67 20.76 -13.74
C LEU A 30 1.34 21.40 -14.15
N GLU A 31 0.96 21.35 -15.42
CA GLU A 31 -0.34 21.82 -15.90
C GLU A 31 -1.04 20.74 -16.71
N ARG A 32 -1.68 19.82 -15.98
CA ARG A 32 -2.90 19.11 -16.36
C ARG A 32 -3.38 18.36 -15.12
N LEU A 33 -4.17 19.05 -14.31
CA LEU A 33 -5.08 18.40 -13.36
C LEU A 33 -6.06 17.56 -14.20
N GLU A 34 -5.66 16.33 -14.55
CA GLU A 34 -6.57 15.33 -15.08
C GLU A 34 -7.50 14.94 -13.92
N TYR A 35 -8.61 15.67 -13.83
CA TYR A 35 -9.83 15.15 -13.22
C TYR A 35 -10.19 13.89 -14.00
N CYS A 36 -10.35 12.75 -13.31
CA CYS A 36 -10.86 11.55 -13.95
C CYS A 36 -12.24 11.91 -14.51
N ARG A 37 -12.35 11.98 -15.84
CA ARG A 37 -13.63 12.11 -16.54
C ARG A 37 -14.35 10.78 -16.39
N THR A 38 -15.39 10.78 -15.58
CA THR A 38 -16.27 9.64 -15.45
C THR A 38 -17.62 10.15 -15.88
N ASN A 39 -18.09 9.68 -17.04
CA ASN A 39 -19.42 9.97 -17.52
C ASN A 39 -20.41 9.40 -16.49
N LEU A 40 -20.96 10.27 -15.66
CA LEU A 40 -21.97 9.93 -14.66
C LEU A 40 -23.33 10.11 -15.31
N ALA A 41 -24.09 9.03 -15.43
CA ALA A 41 -25.53 9.12 -15.63
C ALA A 41 -26.21 8.97 -14.25
N LEU A 42 -26.04 10.00 -13.42
CA LEU A 42 -26.81 10.14 -12.18
C LEU A 42 -28.23 10.52 -12.57
N ASP A 43 -29.19 9.65 -12.31
CA ASP A 43 -30.61 9.88 -12.64
C ASP A 43 -31.22 10.87 -11.64
N LYS A 44 -30.95 10.68 -10.34
CA LYS A 44 -31.45 11.57 -9.29
C LYS A 44 -30.61 11.51 -8.01
N ILE A 45 -30.44 12.66 -7.37
CA ILE A 45 -29.90 12.81 -6.02
C ILE A 45 -30.97 13.50 -5.17
N GLU A 46 -31.35 12.89 -4.05
CA GLU A 46 -32.22 13.50 -3.04
C GLU A 46 -31.39 13.81 -1.80
N LEU A 47 -31.41 15.07 -1.36
CA LEU A 47 -30.68 15.55 -0.18
C LEU A 47 -31.69 16.11 0.81
N ASP A 48 -31.59 15.70 2.07
CA ASP A 48 -32.37 16.28 3.16
C ASP A 48 -31.46 16.90 4.21
N TYR A 49 -31.81 18.11 4.64
CA TYR A 49 -31.04 18.91 5.58
C TYR A 49 -31.85 19.24 6.82
N GLN A 50 -31.16 19.29 7.96
CA GLN A 50 -31.74 19.69 9.23
C GLN A 50 -32.34 21.11 9.14
N GLY A 51 -33.67 21.21 9.23
CA GLY A 51 -34.41 22.47 9.12
C GLY A 51 -35.47 22.53 8.01
N GLY A 52 -35.68 21.45 7.25
CA GLY A 52 -36.80 21.31 6.32
C GLY A 52 -36.58 21.92 4.93
N GLY A 53 -35.32 22.04 4.50
CA GLY A 53 -34.95 22.52 3.17
C GLY A 53 -34.48 21.38 2.26
N GLY A 54 -35.36 20.41 1.96
CA GLY A 54 -35.04 19.41 0.94
C GLY A 54 -34.99 20.08 -0.44
N GLU A 55 -33.80 20.36 -0.96
CA GLU A 55 -33.65 20.83 -2.33
C GLU A 55 -33.67 19.64 -3.29
N TYR A 56 -34.67 19.61 -4.17
CA TYR A 56 -34.62 18.79 -5.38
C TYR A 56 -33.71 19.49 -6.39
N ALA A 57 -32.46 19.07 -6.46
CA ALA A 57 -31.61 19.45 -7.59
C ALA A 57 -31.97 18.53 -8.77
N GLN A 58 -32.85 18.98 -9.68
CA GLN A 58 -32.89 18.38 -11.01
C GLN A 58 -31.52 18.64 -11.66
N LEU A 59 -30.81 17.57 -12.00
CA LEU A 59 -29.43 17.64 -12.53
C LEU A 59 -29.39 18.07 -14.01
N GLU A 60 -30.42 18.72 -14.54
CA GLU A 60 -30.42 19.27 -15.90
C GLU A 60 -29.31 20.34 -16.01
N GLY A 61 -28.23 20.03 -16.73
CA GLY A 61 -27.05 20.90 -16.89
C GLY A 61 -25.89 20.63 -15.93
N LEU A 62 -26.02 19.69 -14.97
CA LEU A 62 -24.94 19.25 -14.08
C LEU A 62 -24.10 18.09 -14.63
N GLU A 63 -24.21 17.83 -15.94
CA GLU A 63 -23.54 16.74 -16.67
C GLU A 63 -22.01 16.69 -16.48
N ASN A 64 -21.39 17.70 -15.85
CA ASN A 64 -19.94 17.80 -15.76
C ASN A 64 -19.31 18.01 -14.37
N TYR A 65 -20.02 18.42 -13.30
CA TYR A 65 -19.42 18.52 -11.95
C TYR A 65 -20.41 18.99 -10.88
N ALA A 66 -20.58 18.24 -9.78
CA ALA A 66 -20.95 18.80 -8.50
C ALA A 66 -19.79 18.55 -7.53
N PRO A 67 -19.16 19.58 -6.93
CA PRO A 67 -18.16 19.35 -5.90
C PRO A 67 -18.80 18.56 -4.76
N VAL A 68 -18.16 17.46 -4.35
CA VAL A 68 -18.56 16.67 -3.16
C VAL A 68 -18.80 17.62 -1.98
N ASP A 69 -17.92 18.60 -1.78
CA ASP A 69 -18.02 19.59 -0.71
C ASP A 69 -19.22 20.56 -0.84
N ALA A 70 -19.80 20.72 -2.03
CA ALA A 70 -20.99 21.54 -2.23
C ALA A 70 -22.29 20.79 -1.90
N VAL A 71 -22.25 19.46 -1.94
CA VAL A 71 -23.39 18.57 -1.63
C VAL A 71 -23.39 18.18 -0.15
N PHE A 72 -22.20 18.00 0.43
CA PHE A 72 -22.05 17.50 1.79
C PHE A 72 -21.91 18.64 2.82
N SER A 73 -23.03 19.30 3.13
CA SER A 73 -23.12 20.25 4.25
C SER A 73 -23.08 19.52 5.61
N PRO A 74 -22.55 20.14 6.68
CA PRO A 74 -22.71 19.65 8.05
C PRO A 74 -24.17 19.42 8.45
N SER A 75 -25.15 20.09 7.83
CA SER A 75 -26.58 19.93 8.13
C SER A 75 -27.24 18.73 7.44
N LEU A 76 -26.52 18.00 6.58
CA LEU A 76 -27.07 16.91 5.79
C LEU A 76 -27.45 15.72 6.67
N GLN A 77 -28.73 15.30 6.60
CA GLN A 77 -29.31 14.23 7.40
C GLN A 77 -29.60 12.99 6.56
N SER A 78 -30.15 13.15 5.36
CA SER A 78 -30.44 12.03 4.47
C SER A 78 -29.84 12.28 3.10
N VAL A 79 -29.24 11.23 2.54
CA VAL A 79 -28.77 11.23 1.15
C VAL A 79 -29.27 9.98 0.47
N LYS A 80 -29.94 10.16 -0.65
CA LYS A 80 -30.36 9.07 -1.53
C LYS A 80 -29.83 9.29 -2.92
N TYR A 81 -29.05 8.32 -3.38
CA TYR A 81 -28.52 8.25 -4.73
C TYR A 81 -29.27 7.17 -5.52
N THR A 82 -29.75 7.53 -6.70
CA THR A 82 -30.41 6.59 -7.63
C THR A 82 -29.82 6.79 -9.03
N GLY A 83 -29.32 5.72 -9.68
CA GLY A 83 -28.87 5.77 -11.08
C GLY A 83 -27.85 4.69 -11.47
N LEU A 84 -27.59 4.58 -12.78
CA LEU A 84 -26.63 3.63 -13.37
C LEU A 84 -25.65 4.35 -14.31
N PRO A 85 -24.32 4.11 -14.22
CA PRO A 85 -23.58 3.56 -13.09
C PRO A 85 -23.26 4.66 -12.03
N MET A 86 -23.39 4.30 -10.75
CA MET A 86 -22.95 5.17 -9.67
C MET A 86 -21.42 5.10 -9.55
N ALA A 87 -20.72 6.01 -10.22
CA ALA A 87 -19.27 6.15 -10.06
C ALA A 87 -18.99 6.96 -8.79
N TYR A 88 -18.27 6.38 -7.82
CA TYR A 88 -17.79 7.19 -6.70
C TYR A 88 -16.79 8.21 -7.23
N VAL A 89 -17.16 9.48 -7.18
CA VAL A 89 -16.30 10.59 -7.58
C VAL A 89 -15.31 10.81 -6.44
N VAL A 90 -14.04 10.94 -6.85
CA VAL A 90 -12.85 11.14 -6.02
C VAL A 90 -12.20 9.84 -5.54
N PRO A 91 -11.14 9.37 -6.24
CA PRO A 91 -10.25 8.33 -5.75
C PRO A 91 -9.80 8.62 -4.31
N ALA A 92 -9.70 7.60 -3.47
CA ALA A 92 -9.39 7.74 -2.03
C ALA A 92 -8.09 8.50 -1.71
N HIS A 93 -7.18 8.65 -2.69
CA HIS A 93 -5.93 9.41 -2.60
C HIS A 93 -6.10 10.91 -2.94
N LYS A 94 -7.25 11.33 -3.48
CA LYS A 94 -7.61 12.73 -3.78
C LYS A 94 -8.54 13.35 -2.74
N MET A 95 -9.01 12.58 -1.76
CA MET A 95 -9.70 13.10 -0.57
C MET A 95 -8.68 13.31 0.54
N ASP A 96 -8.04 14.48 0.57
CA ASP A 96 -7.11 14.85 1.64
C ASP A 96 -7.81 14.87 3.02
N HIS A 97 -9.11 15.19 3.00
CA HIS A 97 -10.00 15.14 4.16
C HIS A 97 -11.37 14.59 3.72
N PRO A 98 -11.80 13.38 4.13
CA PRO A 98 -13.14 12.91 3.82
C PRO A 98 -14.17 13.87 4.46
N PRO A 99 -15.30 14.16 3.78
CA PRO A 99 -16.33 15.01 4.33
C PRO A 99 -16.80 14.44 5.67
N ARG A 100 -16.88 15.31 6.68
CA ARG A 100 -17.38 14.94 8.01
C ARG A 100 -18.90 14.93 7.94
N LEU A 101 -19.48 13.76 7.70
CA LEU A 101 -20.92 13.54 7.64
C LEU A 101 -21.49 13.34 9.03
N SER A 102 -21.14 14.25 9.96
CA SER A 102 -21.43 14.09 11.38
C SER A 102 -22.91 14.01 11.70
N ASN A 103 -23.77 14.55 10.84
CA ASN A 103 -25.22 14.60 11.03
C ASN A 103 -26.00 13.68 10.08
N LEU A 104 -25.31 12.90 9.23
CA LEU A 104 -25.97 12.00 8.31
C LEU A 104 -26.57 10.83 9.10
N THR A 105 -27.89 10.72 9.06
CA THR A 105 -28.70 9.67 9.69
C THR A 105 -29.18 8.63 8.69
N GLN A 106 -29.29 8.97 7.40
CA GLN A 106 -29.75 8.03 6.37
C GLN A 106 -28.91 8.11 5.10
N LEU A 107 -28.51 6.96 4.58
CA LEU A 107 -27.80 6.82 3.30
C LEU A 107 -28.45 5.71 2.48
N SER A 108 -28.94 6.04 1.30
CA SER A 108 -29.52 5.05 0.39
C SER A 108 -28.82 5.08 -0.97
N LEU A 109 -28.31 3.94 -1.41
CA LEU A 109 -27.60 3.75 -2.67
C LEU A 109 -28.40 2.76 -3.53
N TYR A 110 -28.98 3.24 -4.63
CA TYR A 110 -29.77 2.43 -5.55
C TYR A 110 -29.11 2.42 -6.93
N GLY A 111 -28.59 1.25 -7.31
CA GLY A 111 -28.00 1.00 -8.62
C GLY A 111 -26.61 0.38 -8.55
N VAL A 112 -26.08 0.04 -9.72
CA VAL A 112 -24.76 -0.60 -9.86
C VAL A 112 -23.67 0.37 -9.45
N LEU A 113 -23.11 0.15 -8.25
CA LEU A 113 -21.92 0.82 -7.75
C LEU A 113 -20.70 0.31 -8.53
N THR A 114 -20.14 1.15 -9.39
CA THR A 114 -18.86 0.87 -10.06
C THR A 114 -17.81 1.85 -9.57
N CYS A 115 -16.57 1.40 -9.36
CA CYS A 115 -15.48 2.34 -9.21
C CYS A 115 -15.08 2.80 -10.61
N PRO A 116 -14.92 4.10 -10.87
CA PRO A 116 -14.27 4.53 -12.10
C PRO A 116 -12.76 4.23 -12.00
N GLY A 117 -12.40 2.98 -12.25
CA GLY A 117 -11.05 2.61 -12.62
C GLY A 117 -10.83 2.90 -14.11
N ILE A 118 -9.58 3.10 -14.48
CA ILE A 118 -9.16 2.87 -15.87
C ILE A 118 -9.62 1.45 -16.22
N ALA A 119 -10.24 1.23 -17.38
CA ALA A 119 -10.69 -0.10 -17.78
C ALA A 119 -9.54 -1.12 -17.60
N GLY A 120 -9.66 -2.00 -16.59
CA GLY A 120 -8.62 -2.94 -16.18
C GLY A 120 -8.16 -2.89 -14.72
N ASP A 121 -8.58 -1.89 -13.91
CA ASP A 121 -8.24 -1.82 -12.47
C ASP A 121 -9.38 -2.35 -11.55
N ASP A 122 -8.99 -3.16 -10.56
CA ASP A 122 -9.82 -3.95 -9.62
C ASP A 122 -10.95 -3.15 -8.90
N ASP A 123 -12.14 -3.77 -8.77
CA ASP A 123 -13.35 -3.29 -8.07
C ASP A 123 -13.17 -2.92 -6.58
N THR A 124 -11.98 -3.21 -6.02
CA THR A 124 -11.64 -3.05 -4.60
C THR A 124 -11.69 -1.57 -4.14
N ALA A 125 -11.51 -0.63 -5.05
CA ALA A 125 -11.45 0.80 -4.74
C ALA A 125 -12.81 1.41 -4.33
N ALA A 126 -13.94 0.89 -4.84
CA ALA A 126 -15.27 1.37 -4.47
C ALA A 126 -15.62 1.02 -3.01
N VAL A 127 -15.31 -0.22 -2.60
CA VAL A 127 -15.52 -0.71 -1.22
C VAL A 127 -14.78 0.19 -0.22
N ALA A 128 -13.53 0.51 -0.49
CA ALA A 128 -12.70 1.34 0.39
C ALA A 128 -13.24 2.79 0.52
N GLY A 129 -13.78 3.35 -0.57
CA GLY A 129 -14.43 4.66 -0.56
C GLY A 129 -15.70 4.66 0.29
N LEU A 130 -16.57 3.67 0.10
CA LEU A 130 -17.81 3.52 0.85
C LEU A 130 -17.55 3.29 2.35
N VAL A 131 -16.61 2.41 2.70
CA VAL A 131 -16.21 2.17 4.10
C VAL A 131 -15.70 3.44 4.76
N ARG A 132 -14.95 4.28 4.03
CA ARG A 132 -14.47 5.58 4.54
C ARG A 132 -15.62 6.57 4.77
N LEU A 133 -16.57 6.65 3.83
CA LEU A 133 -17.75 7.50 3.97
C LEU A 133 -18.61 7.07 5.18
N ILE A 134 -18.90 5.78 5.30
CA ILE A 134 -19.62 5.24 6.46
C ILE A 134 -18.85 5.53 7.76
N SER A 135 -17.52 5.41 7.73
CA SER A 135 -16.68 5.72 8.90
C SER A 135 -16.67 7.20 9.29
N SER A 136 -17.02 8.12 8.37
CA SER A 136 -17.14 9.55 8.66
C SER A 136 -18.57 9.98 9.03
N ALA A 137 -19.53 9.06 9.03
CA ALA A 137 -20.93 9.25 9.40
C ALA A 137 -21.30 8.55 10.73
N PRO A 138 -20.88 9.08 11.89
CA PRO A 138 -21.09 8.42 13.19
C PRO A 138 -22.56 8.35 13.62
N LEU A 139 -23.45 9.16 13.03
CA LEU A 139 -24.88 9.19 13.34
C LEU A 139 -25.74 8.40 12.34
N LEU A 140 -25.12 7.67 11.40
CA LEU A 140 -25.86 6.90 10.40
C LEU A 140 -26.72 5.84 11.09
N GLU A 141 -28.03 5.94 10.90
CA GLU A 141 -29.05 5.05 11.45
C GLU A 141 -29.52 4.06 10.40
N ASP A 142 -29.75 4.56 9.18
CA ASP A 142 -30.30 3.79 8.07
C ASP A 142 -29.30 3.75 6.89
N LEU A 143 -28.90 2.55 6.50
CA LEU A 143 -28.08 2.30 5.31
C LEU A 143 -28.79 1.30 4.40
N THR A 144 -29.17 1.75 3.20
CA THR A 144 -29.77 0.91 2.17
C THR A 144 -28.83 0.84 0.98
N ILE A 145 -28.50 -0.37 0.53
CA ILE A 145 -27.70 -0.59 -0.68
C ILE A 145 -28.42 -1.65 -1.52
N GLU A 146 -28.87 -1.26 -2.71
CA GLU A 146 -29.56 -2.14 -3.67
C GLU A 146 -28.75 -2.23 -4.97
N ASP A 147 -28.76 -3.41 -5.61
CA ASP A 147 -28.05 -3.73 -6.87
C ASP A 147 -26.51 -3.66 -6.82
N TRP A 148 -25.90 -4.15 -5.73
CA TRP A 148 -24.46 -4.43 -5.71
C TRP A 148 -24.15 -5.65 -6.61
N ILE A 149 -23.12 -5.55 -7.45
CA ILE A 149 -22.60 -6.62 -8.35
C ILE A 149 -22.34 -7.96 -7.62
N HIS A 150 -22.29 -7.96 -6.28
CA HIS A 150 -22.49 -9.15 -5.46
C HIS A 150 -23.64 -8.90 -4.47
N PRO A 151 -24.79 -9.59 -4.58
CA PRO A 151 -25.88 -9.41 -3.63
C PRO A 151 -25.42 -9.91 -2.25
N ALA A 152 -25.04 -8.98 -1.38
CA ALA A 152 -24.97 -9.23 0.05
C ALA A 152 -26.40 -9.07 0.59
N THR A 153 -27.17 -10.14 0.60
CA THR A 153 -28.44 -10.18 1.34
C THR A 153 -28.11 -10.19 2.83
N MET A 154 -27.93 -9.01 3.42
CA MET A 154 -27.99 -8.84 4.86
C MET A 154 -29.41 -8.40 5.21
N GLU A 155 -30.18 -9.27 5.87
CA GLU A 155 -31.48 -8.90 6.43
C GLU A 155 -31.27 -7.73 7.42
N THR A 156 -31.69 -6.55 6.98
CA THR A 156 -31.38 -5.23 7.56
C THR A 156 -32.18 -4.90 8.83
N GLU A 157 -33.19 -5.70 9.18
CA GLU A 157 -34.14 -5.37 10.26
C GLU A 157 -33.57 -5.53 11.69
N SER A 158 -32.31 -5.92 11.87
CA SER A 158 -31.73 -6.08 13.22
C SER A 158 -30.23 -5.83 13.34
N LEU A 159 -29.68 -4.85 12.62
CA LEU A 159 -28.28 -4.42 12.77
C LEU A 159 -28.16 -3.27 13.80
N PRO A 160 -28.00 -3.53 15.11
CA PRO A 160 -27.74 -2.47 16.06
C PRO A 160 -26.41 -1.80 15.70
N LYS A 161 -26.40 -0.45 15.63
CA LYS A 161 -25.25 0.45 15.38
C LYS A 161 -23.92 0.01 16.01
N ALA A 162 -23.97 -0.66 17.17
CA ALA A 162 -22.81 -1.21 17.85
C ALA A 162 -22.09 -2.36 17.10
N ARG A 163 -22.72 -3.01 16.11
CA ARG A 163 -22.18 -4.18 15.39
C ARG A 163 -21.53 -3.84 14.06
N LEU A 164 -21.88 -2.73 13.41
CA LEU A 164 -21.35 -2.38 12.08
C LEU A 164 -19.81 -2.28 12.05
N PRO A 165 -19.13 -1.61 13.00
CA PRO A 165 -17.67 -1.55 13.00
C PRO A 165 -17.01 -2.92 13.25
N ARG A 166 -17.71 -3.82 13.95
CA ARG A 166 -17.22 -5.20 14.18
C ARG A 166 -17.33 -6.02 12.90
N LEU A 167 -18.48 -5.94 12.23
CA LEU A 167 -18.72 -6.65 10.96
C LEU A 167 -17.76 -6.18 9.86
N ALA A 168 -17.56 -4.87 9.71
CA ALA A 168 -16.59 -4.32 8.75
C ALA A 168 -15.16 -4.80 9.05
N LYS A 169 -14.75 -4.83 10.33
CA LYS A 169 -13.43 -5.35 10.73
C LYS A 169 -13.30 -6.85 10.44
N SER A 170 -14.35 -7.64 10.67
CA SER A 170 -14.36 -9.06 10.37
C SER A 170 -14.27 -9.31 8.87
N ALA A 171 -15.10 -8.63 8.06
CA ALA A 171 -15.10 -8.74 6.61
C ALA A 171 -13.72 -8.40 6.01
N LEU A 172 -13.13 -7.26 6.42
CA LEU A 172 -11.77 -6.89 5.97
C LEU A 172 -10.71 -7.91 6.41
N ARG A 173 -10.85 -8.50 7.60
CA ARG A 173 -9.94 -9.55 8.06
C ARG A 173 -10.06 -10.81 7.21
N GLU A 174 -11.27 -11.22 6.88
CA GLU A 174 -11.52 -12.36 5.99
C GLU A 174 -10.97 -12.10 4.60
N GLU A 175 -11.17 -10.89 4.04
CA GLU A 175 -10.62 -10.51 2.75
C GLU A 175 -9.08 -10.58 2.75
N VAL A 176 -8.41 -10.04 3.78
CA VAL A 176 -6.95 -10.14 3.93
C VAL A 176 -6.51 -11.61 4.05
N ASN A 177 -7.18 -12.40 4.87
CA ASN A 177 -6.83 -13.80 5.11
C ASN A 177 -7.04 -14.69 3.88
N ASN A 178 -8.07 -14.41 3.08
CA ASN A 178 -8.39 -15.19 1.87
C ASN A 178 -7.61 -14.71 0.65
N SER A 179 -7.14 -13.46 0.62
CA SER A 179 -6.44 -12.90 -0.53
C SER A 179 -5.08 -13.56 -0.76
N PRO A 180 -4.82 -14.18 -1.93
CA PRO A 180 -3.52 -14.79 -2.24
C PRO A 180 -2.40 -13.75 -2.39
N LYS A 181 -2.74 -12.46 -2.60
CA LYS A 181 -1.78 -11.36 -2.71
C LYS A 181 -1.28 -10.88 -1.34
N LEU A 182 -2.03 -11.13 -0.27
CA LEU A 182 -1.77 -10.49 1.02
C LEU A 182 -1.14 -11.44 2.03
N GLU A 183 -0.35 -12.42 1.57
CA GLU A 183 0.28 -13.47 2.40
C GLU A 183 1.05 -12.89 3.59
N LEU A 184 1.80 -11.81 3.38
CA LEU A 184 2.53 -11.10 4.45
C LEU A 184 1.62 -10.32 5.41
N LEU A 185 0.36 -10.06 5.06
CA LEU A 185 -0.59 -9.41 5.97
C LEU A 185 -1.49 -10.42 6.68
N ARG A 186 -1.57 -11.66 6.18
CA ARG A 186 -2.28 -12.76 6.85
C ARG A 186 -1.64 -13.02 8.20
N HIS A 187 -2.48 -13.15 9.23
CA HIS A 187 -2.03 -13.43 10.59
C HIS A 187 -0.92 -12.49 11.11
N ARG A 188 -0.84 -11.27 10.57
CA ARG A 188 0.15 -10.29 10.99
C ARG A 188 0.09 -10.11 12.50
N VAL A 189 1.26 -10.15 13.11
CA VAL A 189 1.43 -9.92 14.55
C VAL A 189 2.11 -8.60 14.81
N GLU A 190 1.81 -8.02 15.96
CA GLU A 190 2.52 -6.87 16.50
C GLU A 190 3.27 -7.31 17.73
N PHE A 191 4.55 -6.96 17.78
CA PHE A 191 5.37 -7.23 18.93
C PHE A 191 5.41 -5.99 19.83
N SER A 192 5.26 -6.21 21.12
CA SER A 192 5.30 -5.15 22.12
C SER A 192 5.95 -5.66 23.40
N ALA A 193 6.13 -4.74 24.35
CA ALA A 193 6.43 -5.03 25.75
C ALA A 193 5.67 -6.21 26.35
N LYS A 194 4.39 -6.34 25.97
CA LYS A 194 3.47 -7.35 26.50
C LYS A 194 3.54 -8.67 25.72
N GLY A 195 4.52 -8.81 24.83
CA GLY A 195 4.71 -9.95 23.95
C GLY A 195 4.05 -9.78 22.59
N ARG A 196 3.82 -10.93 21.96
CA ARG A 196 3.22 -11.11 20.64
C ARG A 196 1.70 -10.98 20.75
N ALA A 197 1.10 -10.11 19.94
CA ALA A 197 -0.34 -9.95 19.85
C ALA A 197 -0.80 -9.93 18.39
N GLU A 198 -2.02 -10.39 18.14
CA GLU A 198 -2.63 -10.22 16.83
C GLU A 198 -2.80 -8.74 16.48
N SER A 199 -2.53 -8.42 15.23
CA SER A 199 -2.62 -7.07 14.73
C SER A 199 -4.06 -6.72 14.32
N PRO A 200 -4.66 -5.62 14.84
CA PRO A 200 -5.95 -5.15 14.34
C PRO A 200 -5.83 -4.75 12.86
N VAL A 201 -6.75 -5.15 11.99
CA VAL A 201 -6.65 -4.92 10.54
C VAL A 201 -6.60 -3.43 10.19
N LEU A 202 -7.41 -2.62 10.88
CA LEU A 202 -7.53 -1.17 10.67
C LEU A 202 -6.51 -0.33 11.46
N LEU A 203 -5.45 -0.92 12.00
CA LEU A 203 -4.44 -0.16 12.75
C LEU A 203 -3.53 0.62 11.80
N PHE A 204 -3.35 1.93 12.07
CA PHE A 204 -2.39 2.77 11.36
C PHE A 204 -0.95 2.33 11.69
N ARG A 205 -0.09 2.21 10.66
CA ARG A 205 1.20 1.53 10.77
C ARG A 205 2.38 2.49 10.77
N SER A 206 3.45 2.10 11.47
CA SER A 206 4.70 2.88 11.56
C SER A 206 5.35 3.13 10.20
N TYR A 207 5.39 2.15 9.30
CA TYR A 207 5.95 2.34 7.95
C TYR A 207 5.19 3.38 7.11
N LEU A 208 3.94 3.69 7.42
CA LEU A 208 3.18 4.76 6.74
C LEU A 208 3.61 6.16 7.20
N LYS A 209 4.36 6.28 8.30
CA LYS A 209 4.93 7.54 8.80
C LYS A 209 6.27 7.89 8.17
N ILE A 210 6.87 6.99 7.39
CA ILE A 210 8.13 7.27 6.69
C ILE A 210 7.92 8.50 5.82
N ARG A 211 8.76 9.53 5.99
CA ARG A 211 8.63 10.81 5.27
C ARG A 211 8.88 10.65 3.78
N ASP A 212 9.95 9.93 3.43
CA ASP A 212 10.31 9.64 2.05
C ASP A 212 9.24 8.77 1.37
N GLY A 213 8.63 9.30 0.31
CA GLY A 213 7.57 8.62 -0.44
C GLY A 213 8.04 7.34 -1.14
N ALA A 214 9.27 7.32 -1.66
CA ALA A 214 9.80 6.16 -2.37
C ALA A 214 10.05 4.99 -1.40
N LEU A 215 10.61 5.28 -0.22
CA LEU A 215 10.81 4.28 0.83
C LEU A 215 9.48 3.74 1.37
N ARG A 216 8.51 4.63 1.61
CA ARG A 216 7.17 4.24 2.02
C ARG A 216 6.53 3.33 0.97
N HIS A 217 6.58 3.70 -0.30
CA HIS A 217 6.05 2.90 -1.41
C HIS A 217 6.72 1.54 -1.51
N ALA A 218 8.05 1.45 -1.33
CA ALA A 218 8.75 0.18 -1.37
C ALA A 218 8.21 -0.81 -0.33
N LEU A 219 7.95 -0.36 0.90
CA LEU A 219 7.36 -1.20 1.94
C LEU A 219 5.88 -1.52 1.69
N THR A 220 5.08 -0.57 1.20
CA THR A 220 3.68 -0.90 0.85
C THR A 220 3.65 -1.94 -0.26
N ARG A 221 4.45 -1.76 -1.32
CA ARG A 221 4.57 -2.70 -2.44
C ARG A 221 5.04 -4.08 -1.99
N LEU A 222 6.00 -4.14 -1.07
CA LEU A 222 6.41 -5.39 -0.41
C LEU A 222 5.21 -6.09 0.25
N LEU A 223 4.44 -5.36 1.05
CA LEU A 223 3.35 -5.92 1.86
C LEU A 223 2.09 -6.29 1.07
N VAL A 224 1.80 -5.57 -0.02
CA VAL A 224 0.62 -5.82 -0.86
C VAL A 224 0.93 -6.69 -2.08
N SER A 225 2.12 -7.29 -2.13
CA SER A 225 2.61 -8.09 -3.26
C SER A 225 2.55 -7.36 -4.61
N ASP A 226 2.92 -6.09 -4.62
CA ASP A 226 3.14 -5.30 -5.84
C ASP A 226 4.64 -5.18 -6.13
N HIS A 227 5.33 -6.31 -6.32
CA HIS A 227 6.76 -6.35 -6.57
C HIS A 227 7.11 -7.32 -7.72
N ARG A 228 8.34 -7.22 -8.24
CA ARG A 228 8.82 -7.99 -9.40
C ARG A 228 9.55 -9.29 -9.05
N LEU A 229 9.13 -9.93 -7.96
CA LEU A 229 9.64 -11.26 -7.59
C LEU A 229 8.87 -12.36 -8.34
N SER A 230 9.48 -13.53 -8.56
CA SER A 230 8.90 -14.64 -9.33
C SER A 230 7.55 -15.08 -8.76
N ILE A 231 7.34 -15.02 -7.44
CA ILE A 231 6.06 -15.34 -6.80
C ILE A 231 4.88 -14.56 -7.39
N GLU A 232 5.13 -13.33 -7.84
CA GLU A 232 4.13 -12.43 -8.42
C GLU A 232 4.18 -12.40 -9.95
N ILE A 233 5.37 -12.37 -10.55
CA ILE A 233 5.52 -12.35 -12.01
C ILE A 233 4.88 -13.61 -12.62
N LEU A 234 5.24 -14.78 -12.09
CA LEU A 234 4.78 -16.07 -12.64
C LEU A 234 3.34 -16.41 -12.23
N ARG A 235 2.81 -15.75 -11.21
CA ARG A 235 1.37 -15.79 -10.88
C ARG A 235 0.53 -15.10 -11.95
N ARG A 236 1.06 -14.05 -12.57
CA ARG A 236 0.38 -13.21 -13.57
C ARG A 236 0.79 -13.54 -15.01
N ALA A 237 1.58 -14.59 -15.20
CA ALA A 237 1.95 -15.08 -16.53
C ALA A 237 0.69 -15.55 -17.30
N PRO A 238 0.71 -15.54 -18.65
CA PRO A 238 -0.42 -16.02 -19.46
C PRO A 238 -0.88 -17.43 -19.09
N VAL A 239 0.07 -18.28 -18.70
CA VAL A 239 -0.19 -19.57 -18.05
C VAL A 239 0.33 -19.45 -16.61
N PRO A 240 -0.55 -19.33 -15.61
CA PRO A 240 -0.12 -19.20 -14.22
C PRO A 240 0.69 -20.42 -13.76
N VAL A 241 1.89 -20.17 -13.23
CA VAL A 241 2.79 -21.21 -12.71
C VAL A 241 2.38 -21.58 -11.28
N PRO A 242 2.35 -22.86 -10.88
CA PRO A 242 2.13 -23.29 -9.49
C PRO A 242 3.10 -22.61 -8.51
N ARG A 243 2.69 -22.36 -7.26
CA ARG A 243 3.46 -21.54 -6.30
C ARG A 243 4.85 -22.13 -6.04
N GLU A 244 4.88 -23.43 -5.84
CA GLU A 244 6.04 -24.28 -5.58
C GLU A 244 7.08 -24.24 -6.70
N GLU A 245 6.66 -23.93 -7.93
CA GLU A 245 7.53 -23.81 -9.11
C GLU A 245 8.01 -22.38 -9.34
N ARG A 246 7.57 -21.39 -8.57
CA ARG A 246 7.99 -19.98 -8.74
C ARG A 246 9.34 -19.71 -8.08
N LEU A 247 10.36 -20.42 -8.53
CA LEU A 247 11.66 -20.45 -7.87
C LEU A 247 12.40 -19.11 -7.93
N CYS A 248 13.27 -18.90 -6.94
CA CYS A 248 14.18 -17.79 -6.83
C CYS A 248 15.22 -17.85 -7.93
N ARG A 249 15.33 -16.77 -8.70
CA ARG A 249 16.25 -16.65 -9.84
C ARG A 249 17.73 -16.74 -9.47
N PHE A 250 18.07 -16.61 -8.18
CA PHE A 250 19.43 -16.78 -7.70
C PHE A 250 19.74 -18.22 -7.28
N CYS A 251 18.90 -18.83 -6.44
CA CYS A 251 19.19 -20.14 -5.88
C CYS A 251 18.56 -21.31 -6.63
N ILE A 252 17.47 -21.07 -7.38
CA ILE A 252 16.68 -22.09 -8.10
C ILE A 252 16.27 -23.27 -7.20
N ALA A 253 16.17 -23.04 -5.89
CA ALA A 253 15.94 -24.09 -4.89
C ALA A 253 14.76 -23.81 -3.94
N ALA A 254 14.35 -22.55 -3.83
CA ALA A 254 13.23 -22.11 -3.00
C ALA A 254 12.37 -21.13 -3.77
N VAL A 255 11.12 -20.95 -3.34
CA VAL A 255 10.19 -19.98 -3.95
C VAL A 255 10.72 -18.55 -3.78
N GLU A 256 10.64 -17.74 -4.85
CA GLU A 256 11.04 -16.33 -4.82
C GLU A 256 9.97 -15.46 -4.18
N ASP A 257 9.78 -15.60 -2.87
CA ASP A 257 8.91 -14.73 -2.09
C ASP A 257 9.70 -13.63 -1.35
N PRO A 258 9.01 -12.61 -0.82
CA PRO A 258 9.65 -11.54 -0.06
C PRO A 258 10.54 -11.99 1.10
N ILE A 259 10.15 -13.05 1.81
CA ILE A 259 10.88 -13.53 2.97
C ILE A 259 12.20 -14.14 2.51
N HIS A 260 12.13 -15.01 1.48
CA HIS A 260 13.31 -15.61 0.90
C HIS A 260 14.28 -14.55 0.35
N ALA A 261 13.77 -13.60 -0.45
CA ALA A 261 14.56 -12.56 -1.09
C ALA A 261 15.28 -11.64 -0.09
N LEU A 262 14.61 -11.27 1.00
CA LEU A 262 15.17 -10.36 2.01
C LEU A 262 16.09 -11.09 3.01
N PHE A 263 15.68 -12.25 3.53
CA PHE A 263 16.28 -12.79 4.74
C PHE A 263 17.04 -14.11 4.56
N GLU A 264 16.81 -14.85 3.47
CA GLU A 264 17.22 -16.28 3.42
C GLU A 264 18.09 -16.63 2.22
N CYS A 265 17.97 -15.95 1.08
CA CYS A 265 18.73 -16.30 -0.12
C CYS A 265 20.22 -15.97 0.02
N ASP A 266 21.09 -16.98 0.04
CA ASP A 266 22.55 -16.83 0.17
C ASP A 266 23.32 -17.05 -1.15
N CYS A 267 22.61 -17.32 -2.25
CA CYS A 267 23.21 -17.60 -3.55
C CYS A 267 23.70 -16.35 -4.32
N SER A 268 23.58 -15.16 -3.73
CA SER A 268 24.14 -13.92 -4.26
C SER A 268 25.02 -13.24 -3.21
N LEU A 269 26.30 -13.04 -3.53
CA LEU A 269 27.24 -12.36 -2.65
C LEU A 269 26.77 -10.94 -2.31
N GLU A 270 26.16 -10.25 -3.26
CA GLU A 270 25.60 -8.91 -3.04
C GLU A 270 24.43 -8.93 -2.04
N LEU A 271 23.55 -9.94 -2.10
CA LEU A 271 22.47 -10.10 -1.10
C LEU A 271 23.03 -10.34 0.30
N VAL A 272 24.04 -11.19 0.42
CA VAL A 272 24.68 -11.49 1.71
C VAL A 272 25.31 -10.22 2.31
N VAL A 273 26.00 -9.42 1.50
CA VAL A 273 26.58 -8.14 1.92
C VAL A 273 25.49 -7.15 2.34
N LEU A 274 24.45 -6.96 1.51
CA LEU A 274 23.33 -6.07 1.82
C LEU A 274 22.63 -6.47 3.12
N ARG A 275 22.42 -7.78 3.35
CA ARG A 275 21.78 -8.29 4.55
C ARG A 275 22.64 -8.07 5.80
N ARG A 276 23.95 -8.31 5.71
CA ARG A 276 24.89 -8.01 6.80
C ARG A 276 24.82 -6.53 7.18
N ASP A 277 24.94 -5.64 6.19
CA ASP A 277 24.94 -4.19 6.40
C ASP A 277 23.59 -3.70 6.93
N PHE A 278 22.48 -4.28 6.45
CA PHE A 278 21.14 -4.05 6.97
C PHE A 278 21.06 -4.36 8.48
N TRP A 279 21.55 -5.52 8.90
CA TRP A 279 21.47 -5.91 10.29
C TRP A 279 22.36 -5.07 11.21
N GLU A 280 23.54 -4.66 10.76
CA GLU A 280 24.37 -3.70 11.50
C GLU A 280 23.66 -2.34 11.66
N LYS A 281 22.99 -1.85 10.61
CA LYS A 281 22.16 -0.64 10.70
C LYS A 281 20.99 -0.81 11.65
N CYS A 282 20.32 -1.98 11.67
CA CYS A 282 19.26 -2.27 12.63
C CYS A 282 19.77 -2.26 14.07
N LYS A 283 20.92 -2.87 14.33
CA LYS A 283 21.57 -2.87 15.65
C LYS A 283 21.84 -1.44 16.14
N ASN A 284 22.29 -0.55 15.24
CA ASN A 284 22.59 0.85 15.56
C ASN A 284 21.33 1.74 15.68
N ALA A 285 20.25 1.39 14.98
CA ALA A 285 19.01 2.17 14.98
C ALA A 285 18.07 1.86 16.15
N MET A 286 18.27 0.71 16.81
CA MET A 286 17.48 0.35 17.99
C MET A 286 18.08 1.02 19.24
N PRO A 287 17.25 1.64 20.10
CA PRO A 287 17.73 2.21 21.35
C PRO A 287 18.34 1.13 22.22
N SER A 288 19.54 1.37 22.73
CA SER A 288 20.13 0.54 23.79
C SER A 288 19.28 0.68 25.04
N ALA A 289 19.00 -0.44 25.71
CA ALA A 289 18.17 -0.49 26.92
C ALA A 289 18.61 0.49 28.04
N GLU A 290 19.88 0.93 28.00
CA GLU A 290 20.49 1.85 28.98
C GLU A 290 20.05 3.32 28.79
N THR A 291 19.68 3.73 27.59
CA THR A 291 19.35 5.14 27.27
C THR A 291 17.93 5.55 27.68
N ASP A 292 17.03 4.59 27.90
CA ASP A 292 15.63 4.86 28.25
C ASP A 292 15.45 5.21 29.73
N ALA A 293 16.37 4.81 30.60
CA ALA A 293 16.32 5.09 32.03
C ALA A 293 16.48 6.60 32.36
N GLN A 294 17.22 7.36 31.52
CA GLN A 294 17.44 8.79 31.74
C GLN A 294 16.35 9.69 31.11
N THR A 295 15.69 9.23 30.05
CA THR A 295 14.68 10.01 29.32
C THR A 295 13.24 9.78 29.81
N ALA A 296 12.99 8.68 30.53
CA ALA A 296 11.68 8.33 31.09
C ALA A 296 11.14 9.32 32.14
N SER A 297 11.95 10.27 32.61
CA SER A 297 11.53 11.31 33.56
C SER A 297 10.63 12.41 32.95
N ARG A 298 10.49 12.50 31.61
CA ARG A 298 9.79 13.64 30.97
C ARG A 298 8.57 13.31 30.09
N SER A 299 8.28 12.05 29.77
CA SER A 299 7.15 11.73 28.88
C SER A 299 6.35 10.49 29.34
N ARG A 300 5.22 10.74 30.01
CA ARG A 300 4.31 9.70 30.55
C ARG A 300 3.53 8.89 29.49
N ARG A 301 3.88 8.94 28.20
CA ARG A 301 3.00 8.40 27.14
C ARG A 301 3.58 7.37 26.17
N SER A 302 4.80 6.87 26.33
CA SER A 302 5.29 5.82 25.43
C SER A 302 6.32 4.88 26.05
N THR A 303 5.93 4.13 27.07
CA THR A 303 6.67 2.93 27.50
C THR A 303 6.12 1.70 26.78
N ARG A 304 6.30 1.64 25.45
CA ARG A 304 6.42 0.35 24.78
C ARG A 304 7.87 -0.05 25.01
N THR A 305 8.15 -0.95 25.96
CA THR A 305 9.51 -1.52 26.05
C THR A 305 9.86 -2.09 24.68
N ALA A 306 10.99 -1.63 24.17
CA ALA A 306 11.48 -1.96 22.85
C ALA A 306 11.95 -3.42 22.86
N ILE A 307 11.60 -4.17 21.81
CA ILE A 307 12.15 -5.50 21.55
C ILE A 307 13.64 -5.32 21.24
N SER A 308 14.51 -6.13 21.84
CA SER A 308 15.95 -5.98 21.61
C SER A 308 16.34 -6.50 20.23
N TYR A 309 17.50 -6.04 19.73
CA TYR A 309 18.09 -6.53 18.50
C TYR A 309 18.31 -8.05 18.53
N ASN A 310 18.78 -8.59 19.67
CA ASN A 310 19.05 -10.02 19.82
C ASN A 310 17.75 -10.84 19.78
N ASP A 311 16.66 -10.32 20.35
CA ASP A 311 15.36 -10.99 20.27
C ASP A 311 14.92 -11.10 18.80
N ILE A 312 15.00 -10.00 18.04
CA ILE A 312 14.63 -9.99 16.62
C ILE A 312 15.52 -10.93 15.79
N ARG A 313 16.81 -11.02 16.11
CA ARG A 313 17.76 -11.91 15.44
C ARG A 313 17.43 -13.39 15.66
N SER A 314 16.79 -13.72 16.78
CA SER A 314 16.39 -15.09 17.13
C SER A 314 15.00 -15.50 16.60
N MET A 315 14.25 -14.54 16.06
CA MET A 315 12.93 -14.78 15.48
C MET A 315 13.03 -15.49 14.12
N THR A 316 11.91 -16.11 13.70
CA THR A 316 11.77 -16.52 12.30
C THR A 316 11.82 -15.29 11.36
N SER A 317 12.19 -15.48 10.10
CA SER A 317 12.29 -14.39 9.11
C SER A 317 11.00 -13.55 9.01
N SER A 318 9.84 -14.21 9.06
CA SER A 318 8.52 -13.57 9.03
C SER A 318 8.23 -12.76 10.29
N GLU A 319 8.54 -13.32 11.47
CA GLU A 319 8.39 -12.60 12.74
C GLU A 319 9.34 -11.40 12.83
N ALA A 320 10.59 -11.57 12.38
CA ALA A 320 11.56 -10.50 12.31
C ALA A 320 11.06 -9.35 11.43
N LEU A 321 10.49 -9.66 10.25
CA LEU A 321 9.86 -8.65 9.38
C LEU A 321 8.82 -7.83 10.14
N PHE A 322 7.90 -8.47 10.86
CA PHE A 322 6.85 -7.76 11.60
C PHE A 322 7.39 -6.96 12.79
N ALA A 323 8.37 -7.48 13.51
CA ALA A 323 9.03 -6.75 14.59
C ALA A 323 9.71 -5.48 14.05
N LEU A 324 10.38 -5.57 12.90
CA LEU A 324 11.02 -4.44 12.23
C LEU A 324 10.01 -3.40 11.70
N LEU A 325 8.83 -3.84 11.25
CA LEU A 325 7.74 -2.95 10.83
C LEU A 325 7.01 -2.27 12.01
N GLY A 326 7.24 -2.72 13.24
CA GLY A 326 6.59 -2.21 14.45
C GLY A 326 7.23 -0.95 15.06
N SER A 327 8.44 -0.58 14.62
CA SER A 327 9.18 0.60 15.12
C SER A 327 9.51 1.58 14.00
N ASP A 328 9.32 2.87 14.27
CA ASP A 328 9.57 3.96 13.32
C ASP A 328 11.04 4.00 12.86
N HIS A 329 11.99 3.59 13.71
CA HIS A 329 13.43 3.60 13.42
C HIS A 329 13.82 2.47 12.47
N THR A 330 13.38 1.25 12.77
CA THR A 330 13.68 0.06 11.97
C THR A 330 12.91 0.02 10.66
N CYS A 331 11.73 0.64 10.59
CA CYS A 331 10.96 0.80 9.35
C CYS A 331 11.78 1.49 8.26
N ASN A 332 12.50 2.57 8.58
CA ASN A 332 13.31 3.29 7.59
C ASN A 332 14.48 2.44 7.09
N VAL A 333 15.15 1.72 8.00
CA VAL A 333 16.27 0.83 7.66
C VAL A 333 15.79 -0.33 6.78
N LEU A 334 14.66 -0.93 7.13
CA LEU A 334 14.02 -1.99 6.35
C LEU A 334 13.58 -1.48 4.97
N ALA A 335 13.00 -0.28 4.88
CA ALA A 335 12.60 0.29 3.60
C ALA A 335 13.77 0.48 2.64
N LEU A 336 14.89 1.03 3.13
CA LEU A 336 16.12 1.19 2.34
C LEU A 336 16.66 -0.17 1.88
N PHE A 337 16.70 -1.15 2.78
CA PHE A 337 17.13 -2.50 2.45
C PHE A 337 16.23 -3.14 1.38
N THR A 338 14.91 -3.03 1.52
CA THR A 338 13.95 -3.52 0.52
C THR A 338 14.16 -2.91 -0.85
N VAL A 339 14.41 -1.59 -0.93
CA VAL A 339 14.72 -0.92 -2.21
C VAL A 339 15.98 -1.51 -2.84
N GLN A 340 17.04 -1.71 -2.06
CA GLN A 340 18.31 -2.25 -2.55
C GLN A 340 18.18 -3.70 -3.03
N VAL A 341 17.50 -4.55 -2.26
CA VAL A 341 17.21 -5.93 -2.66
C VAL A 341 16.37 -5.96 -3.94
N PHE A 342 15.29 -5.18 -4.00
CA PHE A 342 14.44 -5.15 -5.19
C PHE A 342 15.16 -4.62 -6.44
N ALA A 343 16.08 -3.67 -6.29
CA ALA A 343 16.92 -3.22 -7.39
C ALA A 343 17.81 -4.37 -7.92
N LEU A 344 18.38 -5.18 -7.03
CA LEU A 344 19.19 -6.34 -7.41
C LEU A 344 18.35 -7.41 -8.14
N PHE A 345 17.16 -7.74 -7.63
CA PHE A 345 16.26 -8.66 -8.33
C PHE A 345 15.74 -8.09 -9.65
N ALA A 346 15.58 -6.77 -9.78
CA ALA A 346 15.10 -6.16 -11.01
C ALA A 346 16.10 -6.25 -12.18
N VAL A 347 17.41 -6.30 -11.90
CA VAL A 347 18.46 -6.44 -12.92
C VAL A 347 18.82 -7.89 -13.21
N ALA A 348 18.56 -8.81 -12.28
CA ALA A 348 18.79 -10.23 -12.47
C ALA A 348 17.77 -10.83 -13.48
N PRO A 349 18.23 -11.70 -14.41
CA PRO A 349 17.34 -12.34 -15.37
C PRO A 349 16.22 -13.09 -14.65
N PRO A 350 14.97 -13.00 -15.13
CA PRO A 350 13.85 -13.70 -14.48
C PRO A 350 14.05 -15.22 -14.57
N TYR A 351 13.58 -15.93 -13.55
CA TYR A 351 13.49 -17.39 -13.60
C TYR A 351 12.54 -17.82 -14.73
N ASP A 352 12.99 -18.74 -15.58
CA ASP A 352 12.20 -19.34 -16.65
C ASP A 352 12.00 -20.84 -16.37
N PRO A 353 10.78 -21.29 -16.01
CA PRO A 353 10.51 -22.70 -15.74
C PRO A 353 10.62 -23.59 -16.99
N GLY A 354 10.58 -23.01 -18.20
CA GLY A 354 10.69 -23.75 -19.46
C GLY A 354 12.13 -24.10 -19.85
N VAL A 355 13.12 -23.44 -19.27
CA VAL A 355 14.54 -23.73 -19.50
C VAL A 355 14.95 -24.79 -18.47
N SER A 356 14.81 -26.06 -18.83
CA SER A 356 15.39 -27.15 -18.05
C SER A 356 16.89 -26.92 -17.94
N VAL A 357 17.36 -26.55 -16.74
CA VAL A 357 18.79 -26.48 -16.44
C VAL A 357 19.30 -27.91 -16.54
N SER A 358 19.95 -28.22 -17.66
CA SER A 358 20.66 -29.50 -17.77
C SER A 358 21.70 -29.48 -16.66
N PRO A 359 21.78 -30.51 -15.80
CA PRO A 359 22.79 -30.56 -14.76
C PRO A 359 24.14 -30.63 -15.46
N GLU A 360 24.83 -29.50 -15.58
CA GLU A 360 26.22 -29.47 -15.98
C GLU A 360 27.00 -30.17 -14.86
N THR A 361 27.46 -31.37 -15.20
CA THR A 361 28.28 -32.30 -14.41
C THR A 361 29.62 -31.73 -14.01
#